data_AF-A0A086LR39-F1
#
_entry.id   AF-A0A086LR39-F1
#
_cell.length_a   1.000
_cell.length_b   1.000
_cell.length_c   1.000
_cell.angle_alpha   90.00
_cell.angle_beta   90.00
_cell.angle_gamma   90.00
#
_symmetry.space_group_name_H-M   'P 1'
#
loop_
_entity.id
_entity.type
_entity.pdbx_description
1 polymer ?
#
loop_
_entity_poly.entity_id
_entity_poly.type
_entity_poly.pdbx_seq_one_letter_code
_entity_poly.pdbx_strand_id
1 'polypeptide(L)'
;MLAVPEENRFFAVAASILVMHTLGDIPFPVVVGYVKDRLAPHCAQISPEDGASAACRAEEAGLRWTLFLIFSVLLLMAAATFAAKAVADRKMQTEEAANADGRDTDARHPSENNPADLSLTRGFADTRQDV
;
A
#
# COMPACT_ATOMS: atom_id res chain seq x y z
N MET A 1 7.50 6.23 -3.26
CA MET A 1 8.86 6.27 -3.88
C MET A 1 9.11 7.46 -4.78
N LEU A 2 8.09 8.27 -5.11
CA LEU A 2 8.27 9.55 -5.83
C LEU A 2 8.79 10.70 -4.94
N ALA A 3 8.88 10.49 -3.62
CA ALA A 3 9.28 11.51 -2.66
C ALA A 3 10.81 11.65 -2.50
N VAL A 4 11.62 10.85 -3.20
CA VAL A 4 13.08 10.80 -3.07
C VAL A 4 13.73 10.84 -4.48
N PRO A 5 14.86 11.56 -4.68
CA PRO A 5 15.60 11.59 -5.94
C PRO A 5 16.03 10.19 -6.41
N GLU A 6 16.21 10.02 -7.74
CA GLU A 6 16.44 8.73 -8.39
C GLU A 6 17.62 7.97 -7.79
N GLU A 7 18.74 8.65 -7.52
CA GLU A 7 19.95 8.03 -6.95
C GLU A 7 19.72 7.33 -5.60
N ASN A 8 18.75 7.80 -4.81
CA ASN A 8 18.52 7.34 -3.45
C ASN A 8 17.29 6.41 -3.31
N ARG A 9 16.61 6.09 -4.42
CA ARG A 9 15.38 5.29 -4.37
C ARG A 9 15.61 3.91 -3.78
N PHE A 10 16.68 3.22 -4.19
CA PHE A 10 17.01 1.89 -3.67
C PHE A 10 17.24 1.90 -2.16
N PHE A 11 17.94 2.92 -1.65
CA PHE A 11 18.15 3.09 -0.23
C PHE A 11 16.83 3.36 0.51
N ALA A 12 15.97 4.22 -0.04
CA ALA A 12 14.66 4.51 0.54
C ALA A 12 13.76 3.27 0.59
N VAL A 13 13.81 2.40 -0.44
CA VAL A 13 13.10 1.11 -0.44
C VAL A 13 13.62 0.24 0.70
N ALA A 14 14.93 0.03 0.77
CA ALA A 14 15.54 -0.82 1.80
C ALA A 14 15.24 -0.31 3.21
N ALA A 15 15.33 1.00 3.44
CA ALA A 15 14.99 1.62 4.72
C ALA A 15 13.51 1.43 5.07
N SER A 16 12.60 1.59 4.10
CA SER A 16 11.18 1.36 4.32
C SER A 16 10.87 -0.09 4.69
N ILE A 17 11.52 -1.06 4.03
CA ILE A 17 11.39 -2.49 4.36
C ILE A 17 11.95 -2.75 5.76
N LEU A 18 13.14 -2.23 6.08
CA LEU A 18 13.76 -2.40 7.39
C LEU A 18 12.85 -1.87 8.51
N VAL A 19 12.26 -0.69 8.34
CA VAL A 19 11.34 -0.10 9.31
C VAL A 19 10.07 -0.96 9.46
N MET A 20 9.46 -1.38 8.35
CA MET A 20 8.28 -2.26 8.40
C MET A 20 8.59 -3.60 9.07
N HIS A 21 9.74 -4.18 8.78
CA HIS A 21 10.12 -5.49 9.32
C HIS A 21 10.44 -5.42 10.81
N THR A 22 11.21 -4.41 11.23
CA THR A 22 11.60 -4.25 12.63
C THR A 22 10.44 -3.86 13.53
N LEU A 23 9.50 -3.03 13.05
CA LEU A 23 8.38 -2.54 13.85
C LEU A 23 7.08 -3.32 13.66
N GLY A 24 6.93 -4.04 12.56
CA GLY A 24 5.75 -4.85 12.25
C GLY A 24 6.04 -6.32 12.40
N ASP A 25 6.89 -6.85 11.51
CA ASP A 25 7.04 -8.29 11.31
C ASP A 25 7.70 -9.02 12.49
N ILE A 26 8.59 -8.37 13.25
CA ILE A 26 9.23 -8.95 14.44
C ILE A 26 8.32 -8.90 15.68
N PRO A 27 7.75 -7.75 16.09
CA PRO A 27 6.93 -7.70 17.31
C PRO A 27 5.57 -8.35 17.15
N PHE A 28 5.01 -8.41 15.94
CA PHE A 28 3.67 -8.95 15.73
C PHE A 28 3.54 -10.44 16.10
N PRO A 29 4.42 -11.36 15.68
CA PRO A 29 4.41 -12.75 16.12
C PRO A 29 4.54 -12.91 17.63
N VAL A 30 5.30 -12.04 18.31
CA VAL A 30 5.45 -12.07 19.77
C VAL A 30 4.12 -11.73 20.45
N VAL A 31 3.43 -10.68 19.98
CA VAL A 31 2.11 -10.29 20.50
C VAL A 31 1.08 -11.39 20.23
N VAL A 32 1.06 -11.94 19.02
CA VAL A 32 0.14 -13.03 18.65
C VAL A 32 0.40 -14.28 19.49
N GLY A 33 1.66 -14.64 19.72
CA GLY A 33 2.04 -15.75 20.60
C GLY A 33 1.53 -15.55 22.02
N TYR A 34 1.70 -14.34 22.58
CA TYR A 34 1.18 -14.01 23.90
C TYR A 34 -0.36 -14.06 23.97
N VAL A 35 -1.05 -13.60 22.93
CA VAL A 35 -2.51 -13.70 22.84
C VAL A 35 -2.95 -15.16 22.75
N LYS A 36 -2.27 -15.98 21.94
CA LYS A 36 -2.51 -17.42 21.84
C LYS A 36 -2.36 -18.10 23.20
N ASP A 37 -1.29 -17.80 23.93
CA ASP A 37 -1.01 -18.41 25.24
C ASP A 37 -2.03 -18.01 26.31
N ARG A 38 -2.65 -16.83 26.17
CA ARG A 38 -3.76 -16.38 27.02
C ARG A 38 -5.10 -17.04 26.68
N LEU A 39 -5.36 -17.24 25.39
CA LEU A 39 -6.64 -17.75 24.89
C LEU A 39 -6.71 -19.29 24.85
N ALA A 40 -5.56 -19.97 24.74
CA ALA A 40 -5.46 -21.42 24.66
C ALA A 40 -4.20 -21.95 25.38
N PRO A 41 -4.11 -21.80 26.72
CA PRO A 41 -2.96 -22.24 27.50
C PRO A 41 -2.74 -23.76 27.44
N HIS A 42 -3.80 -24.56 27.31
CA HIS A 42 -3.70 -26.03 27.29
C HIS A 42 -3.27 -26.58 25.92
N CYS A 43 -3.21 -25.73 24.89
CA CYS A 43 -2.70 -26.07 23.57
C CYS A 43 -1.19 -25.83 23.40
N ALA A 44 -0.47 -25.40 24.45
CA ALA A 44 0.96 -25.12 24.36
C ALA A 44 1.82 -26.40 24.22
N GLN A 45 1.33 -27.55 24.69
CA GLN A 45 2.05 -28.82 24.68
C GLN A 45 1.19 -29.89 24.02
N ILE A 46 1.56 -30.28 22.81
CA ILE A 46 0.99 -31.44 22.12
C ILE A 46 1.85 -32.64 22.53
N SER A 47 1.26 -33.60 23.25
CA SER A 47 1.99 -34.83 23.59
C SER A 47 2.22 -35.63 22.30
N PRO A 48 3.44 -36.12 22.04
CA PRO A 48 3.74 -36.92 20.86
C PRO A 48 2.88 -38.19 20.73
N GLU A 49 2.43 -38.73 21.86
CA GLU A 49 1.67 -39.99 21.95
C GLU A 49 0.15 -39.83 21.83
N ASP A 50 -0.45 -38.75 22.36
CA ASP A 50 -1.91 -38.59 22.46
C ASP A 50 -2.47 -37.44 21.59
N GLY A 51 -1.60 -36.70 20.89
CA GLY A 51 -2.00 -35.55 20.08
C GLY A 51 -2.53 -34.39 20.92
N ALA A 52 -3.45 -33.58 20.36
CA ALA A 52 -4.06 -32.47 21.08
C ALA A 52 -4.94 -32.98 22.24
N SER A 53 -4.61 -32.56 23.47
CA SER A 53 -5.33 -32.92 24.68
C SER A 53 -6.82 -32.55 24.60
N ALA A 54 -7.69 -33.25 25.32
CA ALA A 54 -9.12 -32.94 25.37
C ALA A 54 -9.38 -31.51 25.86
N ALA A 55 -8.53 -31.00 26.76
CA ALA A 55 -8.55 -29.61 27.22
C ALA A 55 -8.21 -28.61 26.09
N CYS A 56 -7.21 -28.90 25.26
CA CYS A 56 -6.90 -28.07 24.10
C CYS A 56 -8.05 -28.03 23.08
N ARG A 57 -8.76 -29.15 22.86
CA ARG A 57 -9.92 -29.16 21.96
C ARG A 57 -11.08 -28.32 22.49
N ALA A 58 -11.27 -28.26 23.80
CA ALA A 58 -12.28 -27.38 24.40
C ALA A 58 -11.95 -25.88 24.21
N GLU A 59 -10.68 -25.54 23.98
CA GLU A 59 -10.20 -24.17 23.76
C GLU A 59 -10.10 -23.78 22.26
N GLU A 60 -10.73 -24.55 21.36
CA GLU A 60 -10.72 -24.29 19.91
C GLU A 60 -11.19 -22.88 19.55
N ALA A 61 -12.11 -22.32 20.33
CA ALA A 61 -12.64 -20.97 20.12
C ALA A 61 -11.55 -19.90 20.30
N GLY A 62 -10.65 -20.09 21.28
CA GLY A 62 -9.51 -19.19 21.51
C GLY A 62 -8.51 -19.24 20.37
N LEU A 63 -8.30 -20.44 19.80
CA LEU A 63 -7.43 -20.62 18.64
C LEU A 63 -8.01 -19.96 17.38
N ARG A 64 -9.32 -20.09 17.15
CA ARG A 64 -10.03 -19.43 16.04
C ARG A 64 -9.96 -17.91 16.13
N TRP A 65 -10.10 -17.35 17.33
CA TRP A 65 -9.94 -15.91 17.57
C TRP A 65 -8.52 -15.43 17.26
N THR A 66 -7.51 -16.19 17.69
CA THR A 66 -6.11 -15.88 17.38
C THR A 66 -5.86 -15.90 15.89
N LEU A 67 -6.40 -16.91 15.18
CA LEU A 67 -6.32 -17.00 13.72
C LEU A 67 -6.98 -15.81 13.03
N PHE A 68 -8.17 -15.43 13.50
CA PHE A 68 -8.90 -14.28 12.97
C PHE A 68 -8.10 -12.99 13.13
N LEU A 69 -7.41 -12.80 14.26
CA LEU A 69 -6.55 -11.66 14.50
C LEU A 69 -5.42 -11.60 13.46
N ILE A 70 -4.75 -12.72 13.18
CA ILE A 70 -3.69 -12.80 12.15
C ILE A 70 -4.25 -12.45 10.76
N PHE A 71 -5.37 -13.08 10.37
CA PHE A 71 -5.99 -12.82 9.07
C PHE A 71 -6.60 -11.43 8.95
N SER A 72 -6.98 -10.78 10.05
CA SER A 72 -7.56 -9.44 10.04
C SER A 72 -6.59 -8.39 9.48
N VAL A 73 -5.28 -8.53 9.75
CA VAL A 73 -4.26 -7.63 9.21
C VAL A 73 -4.14 -7.77 7.69
N LEU A 74 -4.18 -9.01 7.19
CA LEU A 74 -4.20 -9.30 5.75
C LEU A 74 -5.47 -8.74 5.08
N LEU A 75 -6.62 -8.90 5.73
CA LEU A 75 -7.89 -8.35 5.24
C LEU A 75 -7.87 -6.81 5.21
N LEU A 76 -7.29 -6.15 6.20
CA LEU A 76 -7.13 -4.70 6.20
C LEU A 76 -6.22 -4.23 5.07
N MET A 77 -5.12 -4.94 4.79
CA MET A 77 -4.25 -4.61 3.65
C MET A 77 -4.96 -4.82 2.31
N ALA A 78 -5.70 -5.92 2.15
CA ALA A 78 -6.52 -6.17 0.97
C ALA A 78 -7.60 -5.08 0.80
N ALA A 79 -8.29 -4.71 1.87
CA ALA A 79 -9.29 -3.65 1.84
C ALA A 79 -8.68 -2.28 1.51
N ALA A 80 -7.53 -1.94 2.08
CA ALA A 80 -6.84 -0.67 1.82
C ALA A 80 -6.37 -0.57 0.36
N THR A 81 -5.82 -1.65 -0.20
CA THR A 81 -5.40 -1.70 -1.62
C THR A 81 -6.59 -1.62 -2.56
N PHE A 82 -7.70 -2.30 -2.24
CA PHE A 82 -8.94 -2.21 -3.02
C PHE A 82 -9.55 -0.81 -2.96
N ALA A 83 -9.58 -0.20 -1.77
CA ALA A 83 -10.04 1.18 -1.59
C ALA A 83 -9.16 2.17 -2.36
N ALA A 84 -7.83 2.00 -2.32
CA ALA A 84 -6.90 2.85 -3.08
C ALA A 84 -7.12 2.73 -4.58
N LYS A 85 -7.33 1.51 -5.10
CA LYS A 85 -7.71 1.26 -6.50
C LYS A 85 -9.02 1.98 -6.85
N ALA A 86 -10.08 1.77 -6.06
CA ALA A 86 -11.38 2.39 -6.32
C ALA A 86 -11.33 3.93 -6.30
N VAL A 87 -10.50 4.53 -5.44
CA VAL A 87 -10.27 5.98 -5.42
C VAL A 87 -9.46 6.44 -6.63
N ALA A 88 -8.43 5.69 -7.04
CA ALA A 88 -7.62 6.01 -8.21
C ALA A 88 -8.46 5.98 -9.49
N ASP A 89 -9.29 4.96 -9.69
CA ASP A 89 -10.15 4.82 -10.88
C ASP A 89 -11.14 5.98 -10.98
N ARG A 90 -11.72 6.41 -9.85
CA ARG A 90 -12.62 7.58 -9.80
C ARG A 90 -11.91 8.88 -10.16
N LYS A 91 -10.65 9.04 -9.75
CA LYS A 91 -9.86 10.23 -10.10
C LYS A 91 -9.52 10.29 -11.58
N MET A 92 -9.10 9.16 -12.16
CA MET A 92 -8.79 9.08 -13.60
C MET A 92 -10.02 9.41 -14.46
N GLN A 93 -11.20 8.90 -14.10
CA GLN A 93 -12.45 9.23 -14.80
C GLN A 93 -12.80 10.73 -14.70
N THR A 94 -12.50 11.36 -13.57
CA THR A 94 -12.74 12.80 -13.37
C THR A 94 -11.76 13.66 -14.17
N GLU A 95 -10.49 13.27 -14.21
CA GLU A 95 -9.45 13.94 -15.00
C GLU A 95 -9.69 13.79 -16.51
N GLU A 96 -10.13 12.60 -16.95
CA GLU A 96 -10.46 12.37 -18.35
C GLU A 96 -11.69 13.18 -18.79
N ALA A 97 -12.72 13.28 -17.94
CA ALA A 97 -13.88 14.14 -18.21
C ALA A 97 -13.51 15.63 -18.24
N ALA A 98 -12.66 16.10 -17.33
CA ALA A 98 -12.19 17.49 -17.33
C ALA A 98 -11.29 17.81 -18.54
N ASN A 99 -10.44 16.87 -18.95
CA ASN A 99 -9.58 17.02 -20.14
C ASN A 99 -10.40 16.98 -21.45
N ALA A 100 -11.46 16.17 -21.50
CA ALA A 100 -12.37 16.10 -22.65
C ALA A 100 -13.17 17.40 -22.83
N ASP A 101 -13.66 17.99 -21.73
CA ASP A 101 -14.33 19.29 -21.73
C ASP A 101 -13.39 20.40 -22.23
N GLY A 102 -12.16 20.47 -21.69
CA GLY A 102 -11.14 21.43 -22.10
C GLY A 102 -10.82 21.37 -23.60
N ARG A 103 -10.73 20.17 -24.17
CA ARG A 103 -10.48 19.96 -25.61
C ARG A 103 -11.65 20.41 -26.49
N ASP A 104 -12.90 20.22 -26.04
CA ASP A 104 -14.08 20.69 -26.79
C ASP A 104 -14.20 22.22 -26.77
N THR A 105 -13.87 22.87 -25.65
CA THR A 105 -13.79 24.34 -25.59
C THR A 105 -12.72 24.92 -26.51
N ASP A 106 -11.53 24.30 -26.60
CA ASP A 106 -10.45 24.73 -27.50
C ASP A 106 -10.80 24.48 -28.99
N ALA A 107 -11.51 23.38 -29.28
CA ALA A 107 -12.03 23.12 -30.63
C ALA A 107 -13.13 24.12 -31.06
N ARG A 108 -13.88 24.67 -30.11
CA ARG A 108 -14.96 25.66 -30.36
C ARG A 108 -14.43 27.09 -30.53
N HIS A 109 -13.27 27.40 -29.95
CA HIS A 109 -12.55 28.66 -30.15
C HIS A 109 -11.16 28.37 -30.70
N PRO A 110 -10.99 28.22 -32.04
CA PRO A 110 -9.65 28.08 -32.59
C PRO A 110 -8.86 29.34 -32.24
N SER A 111 -7.92 29.20 -31.31
CA SER A 111 -7.00 30.26 -30.91
C SER A 111 -6.26 30.73 -32.16
N GLU A 112 -6.53 31.97 -32.56
CA GLU A 112 -5.81 32.68 -33.63
C GLU A 112 -4.33 32.72 -33.21
N ASN A 113 -3.49 31.89 -33.84
CA ASN A 113 -2.06 31.77 -33.53
C ASN A 113 -1.37 33.12 -33.68
N ASN A 114 -1.07 33.77 -32.56
CA ASN A 114 -0.21 34.95 -32.54
C ASN A 114 1.26 34.50 -32.61
N PRO A 115 2.06 34.92 -33.61
CA PRO A 115 3.43 34.43 -33.85
C PRO A 115 4.47 34.73 -32.75
N ALA A 116 4.07 35.25 -31.59
CA ALA A 116 4.96 35.58 -30.48
C ALA A 116 5.34 34.38 -29.58
N ASP A 117 4.59 33.27 -29.60
CA ASP A 117 4.80 32.15 -28.66
C ASP A 117 5.84 31.11 -29.14
N LEU A 118 6.15 31.12 -30.45
CA LEU A 118 7.11 30.20 -31.06
C LEU A 118 8.58 30.60 -30.80
N SER A 119 8.83 31.82 -30.35
CA SER A 119 10.18 32.30 -30.01
C SER A 119 10.53 32.04 -28.54
N LEU A 120 9.56 31.97 -27.64
CA LEU A 120 9.81 31.76 -26.20
C LEU A 120 10.12 30.29 -25.87
N THR A 121 9.47 29.36 -26.57
CA THR A 121 9.68 27.91 -26.39
C THR A 121 11.02 27.42 -26.92
N ARG A 122 11.59 28.10 -27.93
CA ARG A 122 12.90 27.76 -28.49
C ARG A 122 14.08 28.20 -27.61
N GLY A 123 13.89 29.21 -26.76
CA GLY A 123 14.92 29.67 -25.82
C GLY A 123 15.09 28.79 -24.59
N PHE A 124 14.05 28.03 -24.20
CA PHE A 124 14.08 27.21 -22.97
C PHE A 124 14.59 25.78 -23.19
N ALA A 125 14.62 25.30 -24.44
CA ALA A 125 15.10 23.96 -24.76
C ALA A 125 16.64 23.84 -24.74
N ASP A 126 17.36 24.96 -24.82
CA ASP A 126 18.83 24.98 -24.93
C ASP A 126 19.53 24.90 -23.55
N THR A 127 18.83 25.17 -22.44
CA THR A 127 19.45 25.25 -21.11
C THR A 127 19.37 23.96 -20.28
N ARG A 128 18.83 22.87 -20.83
CA ARG A 128 18.65 21.60 -20.10
C ARG A 128 19.72 20.54 -20.40
N GLN A 129 20.76 20.89 -21.15
CA GLN A 129 21.78 19.93 -21.59
C GLN A 129 23.09 19.98 -20.80
N ASP A 130 23.18 20.83 -19.77
CA ASP A 130 24.32 20.85 -18.86
C ASP A 130 23.86 20.70 -17.40
N VAL A 131 24.51 19.76 -16.70
CA VAL A 131 24.39 19.31 -15.29
C VAL A 131 23.53 18.07 -15.05
#